data_AF-A0A1R3GKB1-F1
#
_entry.id   AF-A0A1R3GKB1-F1
#
_cell.length_a   1.000
_cell.length_b   1.000
_cell.length_c   1.000
_cell.angle_alpha   90.00
_cell.angle_beta   90.00
_cell.angle_gamma   90.00
#
_symmetry.space_group_name_H-M   'P 1'
#
loop_
_entity.id
_entity.type
_entity.pdbx_description
1 polymer ?
#
loop_
_entity_poly.entity_id
_entity_poly.type
_entity_poly.pdbx_seq_one_letter_code
_entity_poly.pdbx_strand_id
1 'polypeptide(L)' 'MSVEITVISTKDLKDVNLFTKMDVYAVVSIVSMIGQHGTAQRTPVDKDCGSNPKWNYSMKFNIEETLAQSNCLYL' A
#
# COMPACT_ATOMS: atom_id res chain seq x y z
N MET A 1 5.63 -18.51 2.11
CA MET A 1 4.53 -17.94 2.93
C MET A 1 3.81 -16.84 2.15
N SER A 2 2.54 -16.54 2.41
CA SER A 2 1.86 -15.37 1.80
C SER A 2 1.09 -14.56 2.83
N VAL A 3 1.16 -13.24 2.73
CA VAL A 3 0.39 -12.29 3.54
C VAL A 3 -0.61 -11.55 2.64
N GLU A 4 -1.83 -11.41 3.12
CA GLU A 4 -2.87 -10.64 2.46
C GLU A 4 -3.07 -9.31 3.19
N ILE A 5 -3.05 -8.21 2.45
CA ILE A 5 -3.21 -6.85 2.96
C ILE A 5 -4.40 -6.24 2.23
N THR A 6 -5.41 -5.79 2.96
CA THR A 6 -6.52 -5.03 2.39
C THR A 6 -6.33 -3.54 2.67
N VAL A 7 -6.16 -2.75 1.61
CA VAL A 7 -6.12 -1.29 1.70
C VAL A 7 -7.55 -0.78 1.62
N ILE A 8 -8.08 -0.33 2.77
CA ILE A 8 -9.50 0.05 2.87
C ILE A 8 -9.70 1.49 2.37
N SER A 9 -9.10 2.46 3.05
CA SER A 9 -9.31 3.89 2.79
C SER A 9 -8.26 4.74 3.49
N THR A 10 -8.23 6.03 3.18
CA THR A 10 -7.62 7.04 4.04
C THR A 10 -8.63 8.14 4.35
N LYS A 11 -8.32 8.95 5.37
CA LYS A 11 -9.11 10.12 5.74
C LYS A 11 -8.19 11.32 5.87
N ASP A 12 -8.72 12.48 5.52
CA ASP A 12 -8.08 13.78 5.73
C ASP A 12 -6.67 13.87 5.12
N LEU A 13 -6.48 13.25 3.95
CA LEU A 13 -5.25 13.39 3.18
C LEU A 13 -5.05 14.87 2.85
N LYS A 14 -3.84 15.39 3.09
CA LYS A 14 -3.53 16.80 2.81
C LYS A 14 -3.91 17.12 1.36
N ASP A 15 -4.84 18.06 1.20
CA ASP A 15 -5.21 18.51 -0.13
C ASP A 15 -4.05 19.33 -0.71
N VAL A 16 -3.53 18.86 -1.84
CA VAL A 16 -2.45 19.52 -2.57
C VAL A 16 -2.98 20.26 -3.81
N ASN A 17 -4.27 20.13 -4.11
CA ASN A 17 -4.90 20.82 -5.21
C ASN A 17 -5.65 22.07 -4.71
N LEU A 18 -5.54 23.17 -5.46
CA LEU A 18 -6.24 24.43 -5.13
C LEU A 18 -7.57 24.59 -5.88
N PHE A 19 -7.78 23.85 -6.97
CA PHE A 19 -8.90 24.05 -7.89
C PHE A 19 -9.62 22.78 -8.33
N THR A 20 -9.01 21.60 -8.19
CA THR A 20 -9.55 20.31 -8.65
C THR A 20 -9.48 19.27 -7.56
N LYS A 21 -10.35 18.25 -7.59
CA LYS A 21 -10.24 17.13 -6.65
C LYS A 21 -9.01 16.28 -6.95
N MET A 22 -8.49 15.62 -5.92
CA MET A 22 -7.36 14.71 -6.06
C MET A 22 -7.81 13.34 -6.59
N ASP A 23 -6.93 12.74 -7.39
CA ASP A 23 -6.97 11.35 -7.82
C ASP A 23 -5.89 10.59 -7.03
N VAL A 24 -6.28 9.64 -6.18
CA VAL A 24 -5.37 9.05 -5.20
C VAL A 24 -5.25 7.53 -5.37
N TYR A 25 -4.04 7.00 -5.21
CA TYR A 25 -3.77 5.56 -5.11
C TYR A 25 -2.77 5.32 -3.98
N ALA A 26 -2.78 4.11 -3.42
CA ALA A 26 -1.79 3.67 -2.44
C ALA A 26 -0.80 2.69 -3.08
N VAL A 27 0.45 2.73 -2.61
CA VAL A 27 1.49 1.74 -2.92
C VAL A 27 1.84 1.03 -1.63
N VAL A 28 1.79 -0.30 -1.65
CA VAL A 28 2.18 -1.15 -0.52
C VAL A 28 3.41 -1.95 -0.94
N SER A 29 4.47 -1.88 -0.14
CA SER A 29 5.73 -2.59 -0.36
C SER A 29 6.16 -3.26 0.93
N ILE A 30 6.51 -4.54 0.86
CA ILE A 30 7.10 -5.25 2.00
C ILE A 30 8.62 -5.15 1.89
N VAL A 31 9.27 -4.57 2.89
CA VAL A 31 10.74 -4.41 2.91
C VAL A 31 11.37 -5.47 3.81
N SER A 32 12.47 -6.05 3.34
CA SER A 32 13.26 -7.03 4.08
C SER A 32 14.53 -6.42 4.66
N MET A 33 15.00 -6.91 5.80
CA MET A 33 16.29 -6.51 6.40
C MET A 33 17.51 -6.76 5.49
N ILE A 34 17.39 -7.62 4.47
CA ILE A 34 18.48 -7.88 3.52
C ILE A 34 18.57 -6.82 2.40
N GLY A 35 17.83 -5.70 2.52
CA GLY A 35 17.86 -4.60 1.57
C GLY A 35 17.25 -4.92 0.21
N GLN A 36 16.70 -6.12 0.03
CA GLN A 36 15.88 -6.44 -1.13
C GLN A 36 14.53 -5.75 -0.93
N HIS A 37 14.29 -4.74 -1.75
CA HIS A 37 12.97 -4.15 -1.89
C HIS A 37 12.03 -5.26 -2.35
N GLY A 38 11.11 -5.69 -1.49
CA GLY A 38 10.11 -6.68 -1.86
C GLY A 38 9.18 -6.13 -2.93
N THR A 39 8.31 -7.02 -3.42
CA THR A 39 7.34 -6.66 -4.47
C THR A 39 6.44 -5.52 -3.98
N ALA A 40 6.33 -4.47 -4.80
CA ALA A 40 5.41 -3.36 -4.56
C ALA A 40 4.11 -3.58 -5.36
N GLN A 41 2.97 -3.39 -4.73
CA GLN A 41 1.66 -3.43 -5.38
C GLN A 41 0.94 -2.10 -5.19
N ARG A 42 0.04 -1.78 -6.11
CA ARG A 42 -0.68 -0.50 -6.11
C ARG A 42 -2.18 -0.75 -6.13
N THR A 43 -2.94 0.11 -5.45
CA THR A 43 -4.39 0.13 -5.62
C THR A 43 -4.74 0.72 -6.99
N PRO A 44 -5.97 0.50 -7.48
CA PRO A 44 -6.56 1.36 -8.49
C PRO A 44 -6.56 2.82 -8.02
N VAL A 45 -6.58 3.74 -8.98
CA VAL A 45 -6.77 5.17 -8.70
C VAL A 45 -8.23 5.40 -8.32
N ASP A 46 -8.46 6.00 -7.17
CA ASP A 46 -9.77 6.55 -6.78
C ASP A 46 -9.85 7.99 -7.30
N LYS A 47 -10.66 8.19 -8.34
CA LYS A 47 -10.74 9.46 -9.07
C LYS A 47 -11.69 10.43 -8.39
N ASP A 48 -11.37 11.71 -8.43
CA ASP A 48 -12.19 12.79 -7.86
C ASP A 48 -12.56 12.57 -6.38
N CYS A 49 -11.72 11.83 -5.63
CA CYS A 49 -11.98 11.44 -4.24
C CYS A 49 -11.60 12.55 -3.24
N GLY A 50 -10.78 13.50 -3.67
CA GLY A 50 -10.25 14.55 -2.78
C GLY A 50 -9.43 13.94 -1.65
N SER A 51 -9.64 14.41 -0.42
CA SER A 51 -8.87 13.98 0.75
C SER A 51 -9.27 12.63 1.35
N ASN A 52 -10.28 11.94 0.81
CA ASN A 52 -10.88 10.76 1.46
C ASN A 52 -11.07 9.55 0.51
N PRO A 53 -9.98 9.04 -0.10
CA PRO A 53 -10.07 7.90 -1.01
C PRO A 53 -10.50 6.60 -0.31
N LYS A 54 -11.20 5.75 -1.07
CA LYS A 54 -11.66 4.43 -0.65
C LYS A 54 -11.37 3.41 -1.75
N TRP A 55 -10.60 2.39 -1.42
CA TRP A 55 -10.25 1.33 -2.37
C TRP A 55 -10.89 0.00 -2.03
N ASN A 56 -10.93 -0.37 -0.74
CA ASN A 56 -11.30 -1.72 -0.29
C ASN A 56 -10.65 -2.81 -1.17
N TYR A 57 -9.34 -2.69 -1.36
CA TYR A 57 -8.58 -3.46 -2.33
C TYR A 57 -7.61 -4.41 -1.63
N SER A 58 -7.80 -5.70 -1.84
CA SER A 58 -6.93 -6.75 -1.29
C SER A 58 -5.74 -7.03 -2.20
N MET A 59 -4.57 -7.12 -1.59
CA MET A 59 -3.28 -7.41 -2.21
C MET A 59 -2.68 -8.64 -1.55
N LYS A 60 -2.12 -9.55 -2.35
CA LYS A 60 -1.45 -10.76 -1.83
C LYS A 60 0.04 -10.67 -2.11
N PHE A 61 0.85 -10.70 -1.06
CA PHE A 61 2.30 -10.69 -1.15
C PHE A 61 2.85 -12.07 -0.79
N ASN A 62 3.68 -12.61 -1.67
CA ASN A 62 4.45 -13.81 -1.36
C ASN A 62 5.73 -13.39 -0.65
N ILE A 63 5.95 -13.97 0.53
CA ILE A 63 7.14 -13.75 1.35
C ILE A 63 8.03 -14.97 1.16
N GLU A 64 9.24 -14.74 0.64
CA GLU A 64 10.27 -15.78 0.55
C GLU A 64 10.70 -16.20 1.96
N GLU A 65 10.69 -17.52 2.21
CA GLU A 65 10.84 -18.12 3.55
C GLU A 65 12.16 -17.80 4.25
N THR A 66 13.22 -17.51 3.50
CA THR A 66 14.52 -17.05 4.02
C THR A 66 14.42 -15.74 4.80
N LEU A 67 13.36 -14.94 4.60
CA LEU A 67 13.11 -13.67 5.29
C LEU A 67 12.19 -13.81 6.50
N ALA A 68 11.35 -14.84 6.52
CA ALA A 68 10.34 -15.06 7.57
C ALA A 68 10.94 -15.70 8.83
N GLN A 69 12.03 -16.46 8.69
CA GLN A 69 12.69 -17.14 9.81
C GLN A 69 13.54 -16.22 10.71
N SER A 70 13.84 -14.99 10.28
CA SER A 70 14.71 -14.06 11.01
C SER A 70 14.01 -12.97 11.82
N ASN A 71 12.67 -12.96 11.91
CA ASN A 71 11.91 -11.90 12.62
C ASN A 71 12.24 -10.48 12.09
N CYS A 72 12.38 -10.37 10.77
CA CYS A 72 12.91 -9.18 10.06
C CYS A 72 11.84 -8.42 9.25
N LEU A 73 10.56 -8.45 9.64
CA LEU A 73 9.46 -7.83 8.88
C LEU A 73 8.79 -6.73 9.71
N TYR A 74 8.71 -5.51 9.17
CA TYR A 74 7.90 -4.39 9.69
C TYR A 74 6.96 -3.90 8.58
N LEU A 75 5.71 -3.60 8.95
CA LEU A 75 4.62 -3.15 8.06
C LEU A 75 4.67 -1.65 7.80
#